data_AF-A0A6L7N0V0-F1
#
_entry.id   AF-A0A6L7N0V0-F1
#
_cell.length_a   1.000
_cell.length_b   1.000
_cell.length_c   1.000
_cell.angle_alpha   90.00
_cell.angle_beta   90.00
_cell.angle_gamma   90.00
#
_symmetry.space_group_name_H-M   'P 1'
#
loop_
_entity.id
_entity.type
_entity.pdbx_description
1 polymer ?
#
loop_
_entity_poly.entity_id
_entity_poly.type
_entity_poly.pdbx_seq_one_letter_code
_entity_poly.pdbx_strand_id
1 'polypeptide(L)'
;MEGGTTCAPCRGRRQARERETYSSRRQAGLCVRCGTASTFDGAAMCTVCGVLEAESGRQERKNAAARRRYRELRSAGRCTTCGAASQGASRCVPCARKSYELSAHFRGIPDWEPEYTVVDLMTMEEHGPFGAEEEAAACIAFLKLPRERFEIVAERHPMAHFTGA
;
A
#
# COMPACT_ATOMS: atom_id res chain seq x y z
N MET A 1 -21.64 -1.37 27.19
CA MET A 1 -20.63 -0.33 26.89
C MET A 1 -20.89 0.18 25.48
N GLU A 2 -21.28 1.44 25.32
CA GLU A 2 -21.42 2.04 23.99
C GLU A 2 -20.04 2.19 23.35
N GLY A 3 -19.77 1.44 22.29
CA GLY A 3 -18.45 1.17 21.69
C GLY A 3 -17.69 2.32 21.04
N GLY A 4 -17.59 3.48 21.70
CA GLY A 4 -16.69 4.56 21.30
C GLY A 4 -15.36 4.50 22.04
N THR A 5 -14.28 4.96 21.40
CA THR A 5 -12.95 5.13 22.02
C THR A 5 -12.90 6.29 23.03
N THR A 6 -13.99 7.04 23.21
CA THR A 6 -14.10 8.18 24.12
C THR A 6 -15.41 8.12 24.91
N CYS A 7 -15.33 8.47 26.21
CA CYS A 7 -16.51 8.55 27.06
C CYS A 7 -17.45 9.69 26.66
N ALA A 8 -18.73 9.57 26.97
CA ALA A 8 -19.76 10.53 26.57
C ALA A 8 -19.46 11.98 27.00
N PRO A 9 -18.96 12.26 28.24
CA PRO A 9 -18.59 13.64 28.63
C PRO A 9 -17.46 14.24 27.77
N CYS A 10 -16.45 13.44 27.42
CA CYS A 10 -15.35 13.88 26.56
C CYS A 10 -15.83 14.17 25.13
N ARG A 11 -16.74 13.35 24.60
CA ARG A 11 -17.39 13.61 23.30
C ARG A 11 -18.18 14.92 23.30
N GLY A 12 -18.95 15.17 24.37
CA GLY A 12 -19.71 16.41 24.53
C GLY A 12 -18.83 17.66 24.56
N ARG A 13 -17.75 17.65 25.35
CA ARG A 13 -16.78 18.76 25.39
C ARG A 13 -16.12 19.03 24.04
N ARG A 14 -15.75 17.97 23.31
CA ARG A 14 -15.18 18.09 21.96
C ARG A 14 -16.17 18.74 21.00
N GLN A 15 -17.42 18.28 20.97
CA GLN A 15 -18.45 18.84 20.10
C GLN A 15 -18.75 20.30 20.43
N ALA A 16 -18.79 20.67 21.71
CA ALA A 16 -18.98 22.05 22.13
C ALA A 16 -17.86 22.96 21.60
N ARG A 17 -16.60 22.53 21.74
CA ARG A 17 -15.43 23.26 21.22
C ARG A 17 -15.43 23.37 19.69
N GLU A 18 -15.82 22.31 18.99
CA GLU A 18 -15.93 22.30 17.52
C GLU A 18 -17.01 23.30 17.04
N ARG A 19 -18.17 23.35 17.73
CA ARG A 19 -19.24 24.34 17.44
C ARG A 19 -18.79 25.77 17.69
N GLU A 20 -18.11 26.02 18.80
CA GLU A 20 -17.57 27.34 19.15
C GLU A 20 -16.54 27.81 18.11
N THR A 21 -15.62 26.93 17.73
CA THR A 21 -14.61 27.21 16.69
C THR A 21 -15.28 27.52 15.35
N TYR A 22 -16.30 26.75 14.98
CA TYR A 22 -17.07 26.96 13.77
C TYR A 22 -17.77 28.33 13.78
N SER A 23 -18.48 28.67 14.86
CA SER A 23 -19.18 29.96 14.97
C SER A 23 -18.22 31.14 14.98
N SER A 24 -17.10 31.03 15.70
CA SER A 24 -16.07 32.07 15.76
C SER A 24 -15.47 32.34 14.36
N ARG A 25 -15.09 31.29 13.62
CA ARG A 25 -14.57 31.44 12.25
C ARG A 25 -15.61 32.06 11.32
N ARG A 26 -16.87 31.62 11.41
CA ARG A 26 -17.95 32.14 10.58
C ARG A 26 -18.23 33.62 10.84
N GLN A 27 -18.24 34.03 12.11
CA GLN A 27 -18.41 35.45 12.49
C GLN A 27 -17.23 36.31 12.03
N ALA A 28 -16.01 35.76 12.03
CA ALA A 28 -14.82 36.42 11.52
C ALA A 28 -14.72 36.43 9.98
N GLY A 29 -15.69 35.86 9.25
CA GLY A 29 -15.64 35.73 7.78
C GLY A 29 -14.52 34.81 7.28
N LEU A 30 -14.04 33.91 8.14
CA LEU A 30 -12.96 32.96 7.84
C LEU A 30 -13.54 31.60 7.43
N CYS A 31 -12.82 30.91 6.54
CA CYS A 31 -13.15 29.55 6.14
C CYS A 31 -13.20 28.61 7.35
N VAL A 32 -14.34 27.94 7.56
CA VAL A 32 -14.53 27.05 8.72
C VAL A 32 -13.59 25.84 8.71
N ARG A 33 -13.07 25.44 7.54
CA ARG A 33 -12.15 24.31 7.37
C ARG A 33 -10.70 24.69 7.66
N CYS A 34 -10.11 25.60 6.87
CA CYS A 34 -8.71 25.98 7.03
C CYS A 34 -8.47 27.10 8.06
N GLY A 35 -9.48 27.93 8.34
CA GLY A 35 -9.38 29.05 9.28
C GLY A 35 -8.59 30.26 8.79
N THR A 36 -8.09 30.26 7.54
CA THR A 36 -7.15 31.30 7.06
C THR A 36 -7.75 32.21 5.99
N ALA A 37 -8.37 31.64 4.97
CA ALA A 37 -8.88 32.41 3.83
C ALA A 37 -10.26 33.01 4.16
N SER A 38 -10.50 34.24 3.68
CA SER A 38 -11.83 34.84 3.74
C SER A 38 -12.81 34.07 2.87
N THR A 39 -14.05 34.03 3.32
CA THR A 39 -15.16 33.46 2.56
C THR A 39 -15.81 34.54 1.70
N PHE A 40 -16.13 34.22 0.45
CA PHE A 40 -16.87 35.12 -0.43
C PHE A 40 -18.38 34.94 -0.23
N ASP A 41 -19.16 36.03 -0.27
CA ASP A 41 -20.63 36.03 -0.19
C ASP A 41 -21.24 35.22 0.98
N GLY A 42 -20.61 35.26 2.16
CA GLY A 42 -21.15 34.58 3.36
C GLY A 42 -21.11 33.05 3.30
N ALA A 43 -20.38 32.47 2.35
CA ALA A 43 -20.10 31.03 2.31
C ALA A 43 -19.40 30.56 3.60
N ALA A 44 -19.56 29.30 3.98
CA ALA A 44 -18.87 28.76 5.16
C ALA A 44 -17.40 28.40 4.87
N MET A 45 -17.06 28.11 3.62
CA MET A 45 -15.73 27.67 3.20
C MET A 45 -15.18 28.58 2.11
N CYS A 46 -13.84 28.73 2.07
CA CYS A 46 -13.20 29.35 0.92
C CYS A 46 -13.36 28.46 -0.34
N THR A 47 -13.19 29.06 -1.51
CA THR A 47 -13.37 28.38 -2.81
C THR A 47 -12.54 27.10 -2.91
N VAL A 48 -11.27 27.14 -2.51
CA VAL A 48 -10.35 25.98 -2.54
C VAL A 48 -10.88 24.84 -1.66
N CYS A 49 -11.21 25.12 -0.40
CA CYS A 49 -11.75 24.11 0.51
C CYS A 49 -13.10 23.57 0.02
N GLY A 50 -13.95 24.42 -0.56
CA GLY A 50 -15.22 24.02 -1.15
C GLY A 50 -15.07 23.05 -2.32
N VAL A 51 -14.11 23.27 -3.22
CA VAL A 51 -13.81 22.35 -4.33
C VAL A 51 -13.32 21.01 -3.80
N LEU A 52 -12.35 21.01 -2.87
CA LEU A 52 -11.82 19.79 -2.26
C LEU A 52 -12.90 18.99 -1.51
N GLU A 53 -13.80 19.66 -0.79
CA GLU A 53 -14.95 19.02 -0.14
C GLU A 53 -15.89 18.38 -1.17
N ALA A 54 -16.21 19.11 -2.26
CA ALA A 54 -17.07 18.61 -3.32
C ALA A 54 -16.45 17.40 -4.06
N GLU A 55 -15.14 17.40 -4.29
CA GLU A 55 -14.40 16.27 -4.86
C GLU A 55 -14.38 15.07 -3.92
N SER A 56 -14.07 15.28 -2.64
CA SER A 56 -14.12 14.24 -1.61
C SER A 56 -15.50 13.59 -1.54
N GLY A 57 -16.57 14.41 -1.48
CA GLY A 57 -17.94 13.91 -1.48
C GLY A 57 -18.32 13.16 -2.76
N ARG A 58 -17.82 13.60 -3.93
CA ARG A 58 -17.99 12.84 -5.20
C ARG A 58 -17.29 11.49 -5.14
N GLN A 59 -16.06 11.45 -4.62
CA GLN A 59 -15.31 10.20 -4.48
C GLN A 59 -15.96 9.27 -3.47
N GLU A 60 -16.46 9.79 -2.35
CA GLU A 60 -17.16 8.99 -1.36
C GLU A 60 -18.44 8.37 -1.92
N ARG A 61 -19.24 9.14 -2.67
CA ARG A 61 -20.43 8.61 -3.36
C ARG A 61 -20.08 7.49 -4.35
N LYS A 62 -19.01 7.66 -5.14
CA LYS A 62 -18.49 6.61 -6.04
C LYS A 62 -18.08 5.37 -5.26
N ASN A 63 -17.31 5.53 -4.18
CA ASN A 63 -16.86 4.44 -3.32
C ASN A 63 -18.04 3.72 -2.65
N ALA A 64 -19.05 4.47 -2.19
CA ALA A 64 -20.26 3.90 -1.59
C ALA A 64 -21.06 3.07 -2.62
N ALA A 65 -21.20 3.56 -3.85
CA ALA A 65 -21.81 2.81 -4.94
C ALA A 65 -21.02 1.54 -5.27
N ALA A 66 -19.69 1.63 -5.35
CA ALA A 66 -18.82 0.48 -5.59
C ALA A 66 -18.95 -0.58 -4.47
N ARG A 67 -18.99 -0.16 -3.20
CA ARG A 67 -19.22 -1.07 -2.06
C ARG A 67 -20.58 -1.75 -2.12
N ARG A 68 -21.64 -1.03 -2.48
CA ARG A 68 -22.98 -1.62 -2.67
C ARG A 68 -22.96 -2.70 -3.76
N ARG A 69 -22.46 -2.35 -4.95
CA ARG A 69 -22.31 -3.30 -6.07
C ARG A 69 -21.48 -4.52 -5.70
N TYR A 70 -20.38 -4.32 -4.97
CA TYR A 70 -19.56 -5.43 -4.47
C TYR A 70 -20.37 -6.37 -3.57
N ARG A 71 -21.11 -5.82 -2.60
CA ARG A 71 -21.96 -6.63 -1.69
C ARG A 71 -23.04 -7.39 -2.44
N GLU A 72 -23.75 -6.72 -3.37
CA GLU A 72 -24.78 -7.33 -4.22
C GLU A 72 -24.24 -8.48 -5.06
N LEU A 73 -23.09 -8.30 -5.71
CA LEU A 73 -22.45 -9.37 -6.48
C LEU A 73 -22.00 -10.53 -5.58
N ARG A 74 -21.43 -10.24 -4.41
CA ARG A 74 -20.99 -11.26 -3.45
C ARG A 74 -22.16 -12.06 -2.88
N SER A 75 -23.26 -11.40 -2.50
CA SER A 75 -24.45 -12.10 -1.99
C SER A 75 -25.14 -12.93 -3.08
N ALA A 76 -25.03 -12.53 -4.34
CA ALA A 76 -25.51 -13.29 -5.49
C ALA A 76 -24.57 -14.41 -5.97
N GLY A 77 -23.42 -14.64 -5.30
CA GLY A 77 -22.44 -15.64 -5.74
C GLY A 77 -21.84 -15.32 -7.12
N ARG A 78 -21.59 -14.03 -7.40
CA ARG A 78 -21.06 -13.55 -8.68
C ARG A 78 -19.69 -12.91 -8.52
N CYS A 79 -18.89 -13.04 -9.57
CA CYS A 79 -17.59 -12.42 -9.73
C CYS A 79 -17.71 -10.90 -9.69
N THR A 80 -16.95 -10.27 -8.79
CA THR A 80 -16.93 -8.81 -8.61
C THR A 80 -16.31 -8.04 -9.78
N THR A 81 -15.65 -8.74 -10.70
CA THR A 81 -15.01 -8.15 -11.89
C THR A 81 -15.89 -8.30 -13.13
N CYS A 82 -16.29 -9.52 -13.50
CA CYS A 82 -17.03 -9.78 -14.74
C CYS A 82 -18.52 -10.14 -14.54
N GLY A 83 -18.98 -10.35 -13.30
CA GLY A 83 -20.37 -10.71 -13.01
C GLY A 83 -20.76 -12.17 -13.24
N ALA A 84 -19.87 -13.01 -13.79
CA ALA A 84 -20.11 -14.45 -13.95
C ALA A 84 -20.27 -15.15 -12.59
N ALA A 85 -20.90 -16.33 -12.55
CA ALA A 85 -20.99 -17.12 -11.32
C ALA A 85 -19.59 -17.38 -10.72
N SER A 86 -19.47 -17.19 -9.40
CA SER A 86 -18.28 -17.53 -8.63
C SER A 86 -18.67 -18.49 -7.51
N GLN A 87 -17.87 -19.54 -7.31
CA GLN A 87 -18.11 -20.57 -6.29
C GLN A 87 -17.78 -20.03 -4.88
N GLY A 88 -18.49 -18.99 -4.43
CA GLY A 88 -18.25 -18.33 -3.14
C GLY A 88 -17.00 -17.44 -3.09
N ALA A 89 -16.15 -17.45 -4.11
CA ALA A 89 -14.98 -16.56 -4.24
C ALA A 89 -15.37 -15.14 -4.71
N SER A 90 -14.53 -14.13 -4.41
CA SER A 90 -14.77 -12.75 -4.82
C SER A 90 -14.61 -12.53 -6.32
N ARG A 91 -13.83 -13.36 -6.99
CA ARG A 91 -13.60 -13.37 -8.44
C ARG A 91 -13.74 -14.80 -8.97
N CYS A 92 -14.15 -14.95 -10.22
CA CYS A 92 -14.06 -16.23 -10.92
C CYS A 92 -12.59 -16.56 -11.25
N VAL A 93 -12.29 -17.83 -11.53
CA VAL A 93 -10.93 -18.31 -11.81
C VAL A 93 -10.21 -17.48 -12.90
N PRO A 94 -10.81 -17.16 -14.06
CA PRO A 94 -10.13 -16.36 -15.09
C PRO A 94 -9.78 -14.94 -14.63
N CYS A 95 -10.70 -14.26 -13.92
CA CYS A 95 -10.44 -12.91 -13.41
C CYS A 95 -9.45 -12.91 -12.25
N ALA A 96 -9.46 -13.96 -11.41
CA ALA A 96 -8.47 -14.14 -10.35
C ALA A 96 -7.07 -14.33 -10.94
N ARG A 97 -6.92 -15.22 -11.93
CA ARG A 97 -5.66 -15.43 -12.65
C ARG A 97 -5.15 -14.15 -13.30
N LYS A 98 -5.99 -13.47 -14.08
CA LYS A 98 -5.63 -12.18 -14.69
C LYS A 98 -5.23 -11.14 -13.64
N SER A 99 -5.96 -11.06 -12.52
CA SER A 99 -5.59 -10.14 -11.43
C SER A 99 -4.26 -10.50 -10.79
N TYR A 100 -3.91 -11.78 -10.72
CA TYR A 100 -2.63 -12.26 -10.19
C TYR A 100 -1.49 -11.91 -11.14
N GLU A 101 -1.64 -12.19 -12.44
CA GLU A 101 -0.68 -11.84 -13.50
C GLU A 101 -0.44 -10.31 -13.60
N LEU A 102 -1.45 -9.50 -13.30
CA LEU A 102 -1.32 -8.03 -13.26
C LEU A 102 -0.81 -7.49 -11.93
N SER A 103 -0.78 -8.30 -10.88
CA SER A 103 -0.35 -7.85 -9.55
C SER A 103 1.15 -7.55 -9.54
N ALA A 104 1.58 -6.66 -8.65
CA ALA A 104 2.99 -6.34 -8.47
C ALA A 104 3.84 -7.59 -8.16
N HIS A 105 3.24 -8.60 -7.52
CA HIS A 105 3.88 -9.89 -7.27
C HIS A 105 4.33 -10.59 -8.56
N PHE A 106 3.60 -10.44 -9.66
CA PHE A 106 3.95 -11.05 -10.95
C PHE A 106 4.70 -10.07 -11.86
N ARG A 107 4.43 -8.77 -11.74
CA ARG A 107 5.06 -7.72 -12.57
C ARG A 107 6.41 -7.21 -12.07
N GLY A 108 6.87 -7.62 -10.89
CA GLY A 108 7.95 -6.89 -10.22
C GLY A 108 8.71 -7.65 -9.14
N ILE A 109 8.79 -8.97 -9.21
CA ILE A 109 10.06 -9.60 -8.87
C ILE A 109 10.74 -9.77 -10.22
N PRO A 110 11.64 -8.85 -10.63
CA PRO A 110 12.51 -9.16 -11.75
C PRO A 110 13.14 -10.52 -11.45
N ASP A 111 13.14 -11.43 -12.42
CA ASP A 111 13.97 -12.62 -12.33
C ASP A 111 15.40 -12.11 -12.51
N TRP A 112 15.99 -11.60 -11.41
CA TRP A 112 17.39 -11.25 -11.38
C TRP A 112 18.15 -12.55 -11.54
N GLU A 113 19.10 -12.58 -12.47
CA GLU A 113 20.07 -13.65 -12.51
C GLU A 113 20.72 -13.71 -11.12
N PRO A 114 20.67 -14.87 -10.43
CA PRO A 114 21.21 -14.97 -9.08
C PRO A 114 22.70 -14.65 -9.12
N GLU A 115 23.14 -13.80 -8.21
CA GLU A 115 24.57 -13.62 -7.96
C GLU A 115 25.01 -14.64 -6.91
N TYR A 116 26.18 -15.24 -7.14
CA TYR A 116 26.75 -16.26 -6.26
C TYR A 116 27.95 -15.68 -5.51
N THR A 117 27.98 -15.87 -4.20
CA THR A 117 29.14 -15.51 -3.37
C THR A 117 29.62 -16.75 -2.63
N VAL A 118 30.90 -17.05 -2.72
CA VAL A 118 31.55 -18.12 -1.95
C VAL A 118 32.10 -17.51 -0.66
N VAL A 119 31.60 -17.97 0.49
CA VAL A 119 32.04 -17.52 1.80
C VAL A 119 32.94 -18.57 2.42
N ASP A 120 34.20 -18.24 2.74
CA ASP A 120 35.06 -19.11 3.56
C ASP A 120 34.62 -19.03 5.02
N LEU A 121 34.12 -20.14 5.56
CA LEU A 121 33.54 -20.21 6.90
C LEU A 121 34.56 -20.06 8.03
N MET A 122 35.85 -20.23 7.76
CA MET A 122 36.90 -20.09 8.77
C MET A 122 37.39 -18.65 8.89
N THR A 123 37.49 -17.95 7.77
CA THR A 123 37.98 -16.56 7.72
C THR A 123 36.86 -15.54 7.66
N MET A 124 35.64 -15.98 7.33
CA MET A 124 34.49 -15.13 6.97
C MET A 124 34.78 -14.23 5.76
N GLU A 125 35.73 -14.62 4.90
CA GLU A 125 36.06 -13.89 3.68
C GLU A 125 35.09 -14.25 2.56
N GLU A 126 34.64 -13.24 1.82
CA GLU A 126 33.72 -13.39 0.70
C GLU A 126 34.48 -13.33 -0.63
N HIS A 127 34.17 -14.27 -1.51
CA HIS A 127 34.68 -14.32 -2.87
C HIS A 127 33.50 -14.26 -3.83
N GLY A 128 33.38 -13.16 -4.59
CA GLY A 128 32.24 -12.88 -5.45
C GLY A 128 31.94 -11.38 -5.55
N PRO A 129 30.79 -10.97 -6.11
CA PRO A 129 29.75 -11.83 -6.68
C PRO A 129 30.16 -12.45 -8.03
N PHE A 130 29.59 -13.61 -8.33
CA PHE A 130 29.72 -14.30 -9.61
C PHE A 130 28.38 -14.33 -10.34
N GLY A 131 28.39 -14.16 -11.65
CA GLY A 131 27.17 -14.16 -12.47
C GLY A 131 26.66 -15.56 -12.79
N ALA A 132 27.49 -16.59 -12.57
CA ALA A 132 27.16 -17.97 -12.87
C ALA A 132 27.71 -18.94 -11.80
N GLU A 133 27.04 -20.08 -11.64
CA GLU A 133 27.41 -21.10 -10.65
C GLU A 133 28.79 -21.72 -10.97
N GLU A 134 29.14 -21.84 -12.26
CA GLU A 134 30.41 -22.38 -12.71
C GLU A 134 31.60 -21.50 -12.32
N GLU A 135 31.41 -20.19 -12.25
CA GLU A 135 32.44 -19.24 -11.82
C GLU A 135 32.72 -19.37 -10.31
N ALA A 136 31.66 -19.52 -9.50
CA ALA A 136 31.78 -19.81 -8.08
C ALA A 136 32.49 -21.15 -7.84
N ALA A 137 32.15 -22.19 -8.61
CA ALA A 137 32.82 -23.49 -8.56
C ALA A 137 34.31 -23.40 -8.96
N ALA A 138 34.64 -22.61 -9.98
CA ALA A 138 36.02 -22.36 -10.38
C ALA A 138 36.81 -21.62 -9.28
N CYS A 139 36.17 -20.67 -8.58
CA CYS A 139 36.76 -19.98 -7.43
C CYS A 139 37.11 -20.96 -6.30
N ILE A 140 36.17 -21.84 -5.91
CA ILE A 140 36.40 -22.89 -4.90
C ILE A 140 37.59 -23.78 -5.28
N ALA A 141 37.65 -24.22 -6.54
CA ALA A 141 38.74 -25.06 -7.04
C ALA A 141 40.10 -24.34 -7.04
N PHE A 142 40.12 -23.06 -7.43
CA PHE A 142 41.33 -22.23 -7.45
C PHE A 142 41.88 -21.99 -6.02
N LEU A 143 41.00 -21.65 -5.09
CA LEU A 143 41.34 -21.43 -3.68
C LEU A 143 41.61 -22.73 -2.92
N LYS A 144 41.31 -23.89 -3.53
CA LYS A 144 41.43 -25.23 -2.93
C LYS A 144 40.69 -25.34 -1.60
N LEU A 145 39.52 -24.71 -1.52
CA LEU A 145 38.68 -24.77 -0.32
C LEU A 145 38.08 -26.18 -0.19
N PRO A 146 38.27 -26.88 0.94
CA PRO A 146 37.61 -28.15 1.18
C PRO A 146 36.11 -27.93 1.41
N ARG A 147 35.29 -28.96 1.15
CA ARG A 147 33.82 -28.86 1.09
C ARG A 147 33.19 -28.34 2.38
N GLU A 148 33.78 -28.67 3.52
CA GLU A 148 33.33 -28.27 4.85
C GLU A 148 33.68 -26.82 5.23
N ARG A 149 34.45 -26.12 4.39
CA ARG A 149 35.02 -24.80 4.70
C ARG A 149 34.36 -23.66 3.92
N PHE A 150 33.44 -23.94 3.01
CA PHE A 150 32.77 -22.87 2.27
C PHE A 150 31.26 -23.03 2.26
N GLU A 151 30.57 -21.90 2.09
CA GLU A 151 29.14 -21.82 1.77
C GLU A 151 28.98 -21.01 0.48
N ILE A 152 28.09 -21.45 -0.42
CA ILE A 152 27.70 -20.67 -1.59
C ILE A 152 26.37 -19.98 -1.27
N VAL A 153 26.40 -18.66 -1.20
CA VAL A 153 25.21 -17.83 -1.02
C VAL A 153 24.73 -17.41 -2.40
N ALA A 154 23.52 -17.83 -2.79
CA ALA A 154 22.87 -17.39 -4.01
C ALA A 154 21.87 -16.28 -3.66
N GLU A 155 22.27 -15.03 -3.87
CA GLU A 155 21.40 -13.88 -3.63
C GLU A 155 20.58 -13.60 -4.89
N ARG A 156 19.28 -13.91 -4.83
CA ARG A 156 18.30 -13.25 -5.70
C ARG A 156 17.95 -11.97 -4.97
N HIS A 157 18.24 -10.79 -5.52
CA HIS A 157 17.93 -9.51 -4.87
C HIS A 157 16.48 -9.06 -5.14
N PRO A 158 15.47 -9.30 -4.26
CA PRO A 158 14.20 -8.60 -4.39
C PRO A 158 14.20 -7.19 -3.77
N MET A 159 15.28 -6.77 -3.08
CA MET A 159 15.21 -5.61 -2.16
C MET A 159 16.43 -4.63 -2.18
N ALA A 160 17.50 -4.87 -2.93
CA ALA A 160 18.79 -4.19 -2.66
C ALA A 160 19.00 -2.78 -3.24
N HIS A 161 18.21 -2.30 -4.22
CA HIS A 161 18.46 -0.97 -4.82
C HIS A 161 17.21 -0.09 -4.95
N PHE A 162 16.70 0.38 -3.81
CA PHE A 162 16.02 1.68 -3.74
C PHE A 162 16.89 2.65 -2.93
N THR A 163 18.15 2.84 -3.31
CA THR A 163 18.92 4.01 -2.89
C THR A 163 18.51 5.18 -3.79
N GLY A 164 17.77 6.13 -3.21
CA GLY A 164 17.20 7.26 -3.91
C GLY A 164 18.23 8.15 -4.61
N ALA A 165 17.85 8.64 -5.79
CA ALA A 165 18.44 9.79 -6.45
C ALA A 165 17.66 11.05 -6.08
#